data_AF-A0A1F6TLH0-F1
#
_entry.id   AF-A0A1F6TLH0-F1
#
_cell.length_a   1.000
_cell.length_b   1.000
_cell.length_c   1.000
_cell.angle_alpha   90.00
_cell.angle_beta   90.00
_cell.angle_gamma   90.00
#
_symmetry.space_group_name_H-M   'P 1'
#
loop_
_entity.id
_entity.type
_entity.pdbx_description
1 polymer ?
#
loop_
_entity_poly.entity_id
_entity_poly.type
_entity_poly.pdbx_seq_one_letter_code
_entity_poly.pdbx_strand_id
1 'polypeptide(L)'
;MKNKKILGILVLILVFAFSTTALASLTFTTDAITGTTASTIDLGAGNTLYFQNTNNGPITTGTGLVTLGGSLTVAGSATFPTLVANRIPLISTGGLLTSDAGIITQGVVGEQKIVGTANATLTVCASNSLNKNKCDYVATGTADEVTIQAAIDALPVGGGHVLLMEGTYTITSPITPVDGTWLQGSGAATIITLPVASAGGFNMISNYNSAHNDNITISDLTLDANAAPTMLGIYQAAGTNLRVERNRIQNSTATSYGIQAVGTTNVSIIDNFITDWGDSGIENKASGVVRITGNYLNRATLQIYAQIDAGGVYSRDYIVSDNHFTDSNVIVTSAGTTMVNYIFTGNTFLRTVGHIGGSVYFRTINNVIFSGNILDGGTNVTDNHPLLYVESTASNMLISGNIFRATTIYNTYGWGAALLAGTGITFTNNDIYIPSDLNYGVKATTTTSGLVIRGNRFVGGIQGGFAVLTGTSGIGMVDLSNTSGTIVENNTFSTSMKGIVVAVSSTGTRILNNTFSSVTTPYANSDTTSAVASKIIGAGANLNGLSVYANNAAAVAGGLVAGDFYRTGGDPDLVGVVH
;
A
#
# COMPACT_ATOMS: atom_id res chain seq x y z
N MET A 1 -77.20 100.23 -9.12
CA MET A 1 -76.07 99.56 -8.41
C MET A 1 -76.40 98.07 -8.22
N LYS A 2 -76.73 97.31 -9.29
CA LYS A 2 -75.90 96.31 -10.01
C LYS A 2 -74.97 95.39 -9.16
N ASN A 3 -75.59 94.40 -8.52
CA ASN A 3 -75.29 92.95 -8.57
C ASN A 3 -73.85 92.51 -8.95
N LYS A 4 -72.88 92.67 -8.04
CA LYS A 4 -71.59 91.96 -8.12
C LYS A 4 -71.43 90.80 -7.12
N LYS A 5 -72.39 90.59 -6.21
CA LYS A 5 -72.31 89.55 -5.17
C LYS A 5 -72.93 88.19 -5.58
N ILE A 6 -73.79 88.15 -6.59
CA ILE A 6 -74.45 86.91 -7.04
C ILE A 6 -73.56 86.10 -8.01
N LEU A 7 -72.65 86.74 -8.75
CA LEU A 7 -71.75 86.03 -9.68
C LEU A 7 -70.63 85.26 -8.94
N GLY A 8 -70.19 85.74 -7.77
CA GLY A 8 -69.15 85.07 -6.97
C GLY A 8 -69.61 83.76 -6.33
N ILE A 9 -70.90 83.65 -5.97
CA ILE A 9 -71.46 82.42 -5.37
C ILE A 9 -71.79 81.38 -6.46
N LEU A 10 -72.19 81.82 -7.66
CA LEU A 10 -72.45 80.91 -8.78
C LEU A 10 -71.17 80.25 -9.34
N VAL A 11 -70.02 80.95 -9.30
CA VAL A 11 -68.73 80.36 -9.70
C VAL A 11 -68.19 79.41 -8.61
N LEU A 12 -68.44 79.68 -7.33
CA LEU A 12 -68.00 78.80 -6.24
C LEU A 12 -68.85 77.51 -6.13
N ILE A 13 -70.13 77.56 -6.51
CA ILE A 13 -71.02 76.39 -6.56
C ILE A 13 -70.76 75.54 -7.82
N LEU A 14 -70.28 76.12 -8.93
CA LEU A 14 -69.95 75.37 -10.14
C LEU A 14 -68.66 74.52 -10.00
N VAL A 15 -67.78 74.84 -9.05
CA VAL A 15 -66.52 74.09 -8.83
C VAL A 15 -66.72 72.85 -7.93
N PHE A 16 -67.81 72.79 -7.15
CA PHE A 16 -68.12 71.63 -6.29
C PHE A 16 -69.13 70.64 -6.90
N ALA A 17 -69.58 70.87 -8.12
CA ALA A 17 -70.51 69.99 -8.85
C ALA A 17 -69.81 69.26 -10.00
N PHE A 18 -68.66 68.64 -9.76
CA PHE A 18 -68.22 67.52 -10.59
C PHE A 18 -68.73 66.23 -9.96
N SER A 19 -69.82 65.77 -10.56
CA SER A 19 -70.30 64.40 -10.51
C SER A 19 -69.17 63.39 -10.66
N THR A 20 -69.39 62.20 -10.11
CA THR A 20 -68.63 60.95 -10.23
C THR A 20 -68.47 60.42 -11.67
N THR A 21 -68.55 61.29 -12.67
CA THR A 21 -68.14 60.99 -14.04
C THR A 21 -66.62 60.94 -14.07
N ALA A 22 -66.09 59.73 -14.12
CA ALA A 22 -64.68 59.45 -14.35
C ALA A 22 -64.15 60.37 -15.46
N LEU A 23 -63.12 61.16 -15.16
CA LEU A 23 -62.28 61.77 -16.18
C LEU A 23 -61.68 60.61 -16.97
N ALA A 24 -62.21 60.30 -18.16
CA ALA A 24 -61.84 59.11 -18.93
C ALA A 24 -60.36 59.12 -19.35
N SER A 25 -59.69 60.27 -19.30
CA SER A 25 -58.24 60.38 -19.47
C SER A 25 -57.75 61.72 -18.92
N LEU A 26 -56.70 61.69 -18.10
CA LEU A 26 -55.87 62.86 -17.82
C LEU A 26 -54.66 62.82 -18.78
N THR A 27 -54.65 63.71 -19.77
CA THR A 27 -53.52 63.81 -20.71
C THR A 27 -52.63 64.98 -20.30
N PHE A 28 -51.38 64.70 -19.95
CA PHE A 28 -50.36 65.73 -19.76
C PHE A 28 -49.80 66.12 -21.13
N THR A 29 -49.88 67.39 -21.50
CA THR A 29 -49.40 67.91 -22.80
C THR A 29 -47.95 68.39 -22.75
N THR A 30 -47.27 68.22 -21.63
CA THR A 30 -45.86 68.55 -21.45
C THR A 30 -45.01 67.29 -21.48
N ASP A 31 -43.79 67.40 -21.99
CA ASP A 31 -42.86 66.27 -22.20
C ASP A 31 -42.42 65.56 -20.90
N ALA A 32 -42.80 66.09 -19.73
CA ALA A 32 -42.47 65.51 -18.43
C ALA A 32 -43.57 65.74 -17.38
N ILE A 33 -43.71 64.78 -16.46
CA ILE A 33 -44.32 64.96 -15.15
C ILE A 33 -43.17 65.21 -14.18
N THR A 34 -42.96 66.46 -13.78
CA THR A 34 -41.87 66.87 -12.87
C THR A 34 -42.43 67.16 -11.48
N GLY A 35 -41.98 66.40 -10.48
CA GLY A 35 -42.17 66.74 -9.07
C GLY A 35 -40.97 67.54 -8.57
N THR A 36 -41.18 68.66 -7.88
CA THR A 36 -40.11 69.37 -7.15
C THR A 36 -39.88 68.80 -5.75
N THR A 37 -40.70 67.83 -5.34
CA THR A 37 -40.66 67.07 -4.08
C THR A 37 -41.02 65.60 -4.33
N ALA A 38 -40.79 64.74 -3.34
CA ALA A 38 -41.20 63.33 -3.41
C ALA A 38 -42.70 63.22 -3.75
N SER A 39 -43.01 62.60 -4.88
CA SER A 39 -44.36 62.48 -5.43
C SER A 39 -44.69 61.00 -5.60
N THR A 40 -45.91 60.61 -5.25
CA THR A 40 -46.39 59.22 -5.41
C THR A 40 -47.41 59.16 -6.54
N ILE A 41 -47.27 58.18 -7.44
CA ILE A 41 -48.32 57.79 -8.37
C ILE A 41 -49.02 56.58 -7.74
N ASP A 42 -50.17 56.82 -7.13
CA ASP A 42 -51.06 55.76 -6.67
C ASP A 42 -52.15 55.54 -7.73
N LEU A 43 -52.20 54.34 -8.29
CA LEU A 43 -53.22 53.97 -9.27
C LEU A 43 -54.46 53.35 -8.62
N GLY A 44 -54.42 52.99 -7.34
CA GLY A 44 -55.45 52.19 -6.69
C GLY A 44 -55.44 50.72 -7.12
N ALA A 45 -56.13 49.88 -6.34
CA ALA A 45 -56.21 48.44 -6.58
C ALA A 45 -56.92 48.11 -7.90
N GLY A 46 -56.37 47.16 -8.66
CA GLY A 46 -56.95 46.66 -9.92
C GLY A 46 -56.63 47.50 -11.17
N ASN A 47 -55.94 48.63 -11.01
CA ASN A 47 -55.52 49.47 -12.14
C ASN A 47 -54.11 49.11 -12.63
N THR A 48 -53.87 49.28 -13.92
CA THR A 48 -52.57 48.97 -14.56
C THR A 48 -51.86 50.25 -14.99
N LEU A 49 -50.58 50.39 -14.63
CA LEU A 49 -49.71 51.44 -15.19
C LEU A 49 -49.11 50.95 -16.50
N TYR A 50 -49.46 51.57 -17.62
CA TYR A 50 -48.76 51.34 -18.88
C TYR A 50 -47.73 52.43 -19.13
N PHE A 51 -46.45 52.08 -19.01
CA PHE A 51 -45.37 52.89 -19.55
C PHE A 51 -45.13 52.47 -21.00
N GLN A 52 -45.64 53.25 -21.95
CA GLN A 52 -45.35 53.06 -23.37
C GLN A 52 -44.51 54.24 -23.86
N ASN A 53 -43.38 53.93 -24.50
CA ASN A 53 -42.66 54.92 -25.28
C ASN A 53 -43.13 54.75 -26.73
N THR A 54 -43.53 55.82 -27.41
CA THR A 54 -44.12 55.75 -28.76
C THR A 54 -43.21 55.13 -29.83
N ASN A 55 -41.92 54.90 -29.50
CA ASN A 55 -40.90 54.30 -30.36
C ASN A 55 -40.26 53.03 -29.76
N ASN A 56 -40.89 52.34 -28.80
CA ASN A 56 -40.30 51.20 -28.08
C ASN A 56 -38.93 51.51 -27.43
N GLY A 57 -38.65 52.79 -27.14
CA GLY A 57 -37.44 53.20 -26.43
C GLY A 57 -37.42 52.67 -24.98
N PRO A 58 -36.24 52.61 -24.34
CA PRO A 58 -36.10 52.09 -22.98
C PRO A 58 -36.94 52.90 -21.98
N ILE A 59 -37.53 52.22 -21.01
CA ILE A 59 -38.05 52.83 -19.78
C ILE A 59 -36.85 52.99 -18.84
N THR A 60 -36.34 54.21 -18.71
CA THR A 60 -35.24 54.51 -17.80
C THR A 60 -35.81 54.89 -16.45
N THR A 61 -35.54 54.09 -15.41
CA THR A 61 -35.69 54.55 -14.03
C THR A 61 -34.43 55.32 -13.64
N GLY A 62 -34.55 56.32 -12.76
CA GLY A 62 -33.37 57.01 -12.22
C GLY A 62 -32.43 56.05 -11.45
N THR A 63 -31.40 56.59 -10.79
CA THR A 63 -30.44 55.79 -10.00
C THR A 63 -31.03 55.22 -8.69
N GLY A 64 -32.31 55.44 -8.43
CA GLY A 64 -33.00 54.96 -7.23
C GLY A 64 -33.40 53.48 -7.31
N LEU A 65 -33.71 52.92 -6.15
CA LEU A 65 -34.20 51.55 -6.01
C LEU A 65 -35.58 51.39 -6.67
N VAL A 66 -35.74 50.36 -7.50
CA VAL A 66 -37.04 49.91 -8.02
C VAL A 66 -37.51 48.72 -7.17
N THR A 67 -38.49 48.93 -6.31
CA THR A 67 -39.10 47.86 -5.51
C THR A 67 -40.42 47.43 -6.15
N LEU A 68 -40.53 46.17 -6.56
CA LEU A 68 -41.76 45.59 -7.06
C LEU A 68 -42.42 44.77 -5.94
N GLY A 69 -43.64 45.12 -5.54
CA GLY A 69 -44.38 44.40 -4.50
C GLY A 69 -44.93 43.03 -4.93
N GLY A 70 -44.64 42.59 -6.16
CA GLY A 70 -45.10 41.33 -6.74
C GLY A 70 -44.19 40.84 -7.87
N SER A 71 -44.63 39.82 -8.60
CA SER A 71 -43.84 39.21 -9.69
C SER A 71 -43.64 40.16 -10.88
N LEU A 72 -42.40 40.30 -11.34
CA LEU A 72 -42.09 40.93 -12.63
C LEU A 72 -42.31 39.93 -13.77
N THR A 73 -43.23 40.23 -14.69
CA THR A 73 -43.37 39.47 -15.94
C THR A 73 -42.82 40.29 -17.10
N VAL A 74 -41.72 39.84 -17.71
CA VAL A 74 -41.15 40.45 -18.92
C VAL A 74 -41.59 39.60 -20.12
N ALA A 75 -42.60 40.06 -20.86
CA ALA A 75 -43.02 39.42 -22.10
C ALA A 75 -42.50 40.25 -23.29
N GLY A 76 -41.57 39.67 -24.07
CA GLY A 76 -41.03 40.29 -25.27
C GLY A 76 -41.03 39.29 -26.43
N SER A 77 -41.81 39.59 -27.47
CA SER A 77 -41.82 38.86 -28.74
C SER A 77 -40.81 39.48 -29.70
N ALA A 78 -39.85 38.67 -30.14
CA ALA A 78 -39.04 38.78 -31.36
C ALA A 78 -38.08 39.98 -31.52
N THR A 79 -36.79 39.72 -31.24
CA THR A 79 -35.58 39.93 -32.09
C THR A 79 -34.33 40.17 -31.24
N PHE A 80 -33.99 39.18 -30.41
CA PHE A 80 -32.61 39.01 -29.94
C PHE A 80 -32.13 37.67 -30.50
N PRO A 81 -31.23 37.65 -31.50
CA PRO A 81 -30.70 36.40 -32.00
C PRO A 81 -29.84 35.83 -30.88
N THR A 82 -30.19 34.63 -30.40
CA THR A 82 -29.56 33.86 -29.31
C THR A 82 -30.01 34.16 -27.86
N LEU A 83 -31.32 34.08 -27.61
CA LEU A 83 -31.79 33.65 -26.28
C LEU A 83 -31.91 32.12 -26.26
N VAL A 84 -30.95 31.45 -25.62
CA VAL A 84 -31.18 30.08 -25.14
C VAL A 84 -32.14 30.20 -23.94
N ALA A 85 -33.13 29.32 -23.90
CA ALA A 85 -34.34 29.40 -23.07
C ALA A 85 -34.13 29.87 -21.61
N ASN A 86 -35.07 30.68 -21.12
CA ASN A 86 -35.34 31.00 -19.70
C ASN A 86 -34.29 31.81 -18.92
N ARG A 87 -33.54 32.73 -19.55
CA ARG A 87 -32.68 33.69 -18.84
C ARG A 87 -33.02 35.13 -19.23
N ILE A 88 -33.30 35.97 -18.23
CA ILE A 88 -33.37 37.44 -18.38
C ILE A 88 -31.93 37.94 -18.56
N PRO A 89 -31.57 38.62 -19.66
CA PRO A 89 -30.27 39.26 -19.79
C PRO A 89 -30.22 40.45 -18.82
N LEU A 90 -29.56 40.29 -17.68
CA LEU A 90 -29.32 41.36 -16.73
C LEU A 90 -27.84 41.74 -16.77
N ILE A 91 -27.53 42.83 -17.47
CA ILE A 91 -26.17 43.40 -17.49
C ILE A 91 -25.98 44.20 -16.21
N SER A 92 -25.49 43.53 -15.16
CA SER A 92 -25.03 44.18 -13.93
C SER A 92 -23.62 44.73 -14.16
N THR A 93 -23.49 46.05 -14.26
CA THR A 93 -22.19 46.73 -14.10
C THR A 93 -21.98 46.99 -12.61
N GLY A 94 -21.70 45.93 -11.84
CA GLY A 94 -21.18 46.03 -10.47
C GLY A 94 -22.18 45.88 -9.31
N GLY A 95 -23.37 45.30 -9.53
CA GLY A 95 -24.34 44.99 -8.46
C GLY A 95 -24.41 43.49 -8.12
N LEU A 96 -24.29 43.16 -6.84
CA LEU A 96 -24.45 41.83 -6.24
C LEU A 96 -25.87 41.29 -6.46
N LEU A 97 -25.99 40.06 -6.98
CA LEU A 97 -27.25 39.33 -7.10
C LEU A 97 -27.44 38.43 -5.87
N THR A 98 -28.49 38.68 -5.09
CA THR A 98 -28.96 37.75 -4.06
C THR A 98 -30.32 37.22 -4.47
N SER A 99 -30.42 35.92 -4.71
CA SER A 99 -31.69 35.20 -4.70
C SER A 99 -31.72 34.28 -3.48
N ASP A 100 -32.87 34.20 -2.80
CA ASP A 100 -33.11 33.35 -1.62
C ASP A 100 -32.97 31.83 -1.88
N ALA A 101 -32.56 31.41 -3.08
CA ALA A 101 -32.34 30.01 -3.45
C ALA A 101 -30.85 29.62 -3.62
N GLY A 102 -29.91 30.44 -3.16
CA GLY A 102 -28.48 30.09 -3.17
C GLY A 102 -27.64 31.10 -3.92
N ILE A 103 -26.45 31.34 -3.37
CA ILE A 103 -25.48 32.32 -3.82
C ILE A 103 -24.93 31.88 -5.18
N ILE A 104 -25.19 32.65 -6.24
CA ILE A 104 -24.35 32.61 -7.44
C ILE A 104 -23.16 33.51 -7.14
N THR A 105 -22.10 32.94 -6.58
CA THR A 105 -20.82 33.65 -6.43
C THR A 105 -20.28 33.86 -7.84
N GLN A 106 -20.17 35.11 -8.26
CA GLN A 106 -19.53 35.47 -9.52
C GLN A 106 -18.02 35.22 -9.36
N GLY A 107 -17.58 34.03 -9.75
CA GLY A 107 -16.16 33.72 -9.94
C GLY A 107 -15.62 34.58 -11.07
N VAL A 108 -14.59 35.35 -10.78
CA VAL A 108 -13.87 36.19 -11.74
C VAL A 108 -13.26 35.25 -12.79
N VAL A 109 -13.73 35.34 -14.05
CA VAL A 109 -13.27 34.64 -15.26
C VAL A 109 -13.18 33.10 -15.17
N GLY A 110 -14.28 32.42 -15.52
CA GLY A 110 -14.36 30.97 -15.65
C GLY A 110 -15.82 30.53 -15.58
N GLU A 111 -16.20 29.48 -16.29
CA GLU A 111 -17.59 29.06 -16.49
C GLU A 111 -18.43 28.98 -15.20
N GLN A 112 -19.69 29.42 -15.29
CA GLN A 112 -20.66 29.35 -14.18
C GLN A 112 -21.15 27.91 -13.99
N LYS A 113 -20.60 27.20 -13.01
CA LYS A 113 -21.14 25.91 -12.55
C LYS A 113 -22.31 26.16 -11.58
N ILE A 114 -23.47 25.57 -11.87
CA ILE A 114 -24.60 25.56 -10.92
C ILE A 114 -24.16 24.73 -9.71
N VAL A 115 -23.99 25.37 -8.56
CA VAL A 115 -23.76 24.71 -7.28
C VAL A 115 -25.05 23.95 -6.94
N GLY A 116 -25.06 22.62 -7.13
CA GLY A 116 -26.24 21.80 -6.84
C GLY A 116 -26.27 20.39 -7.42
N THR A 117 -25.37 20.02 -8.33
CA THR A 117 -25.21 18.61 -8.73
C THR A 117 -23.82 18.15 -8.32
N ALA A 118 -23.70 17.45 -7.20
CA ALA A 118 -22.45 16.82 -6.78
C ALA A 118 -22.10 15.74 -7.82
N ASN A 119 -21.09 16.00 -8.65
CA ASN A 119 -20.60 15.02 -9.60
C ASN A 119 -19.91 13.90 -8.81
N ALA A 120 -20.13 12.64 -9.20
CA ALA A 120 -19.42 11.50 -8.60
C ALA A 120 -17.91 11.54 -8.87
N THR A 121 -17.47 12.29 -9.90
CA THR A 121 -16.07 12.59 -10.16
C THR A 121 -15.84 14.10 -10.10
N LEU A 122 -14.84 14.53 -9.34
CA LEU A 122 -14.35 15.90 -9.27
C LEU A 122 -12.90 15.92 -9.76
N THR A 123 -12.58 16.91 -10.58
CA THR A 123 -11.25 17.07 -11.18
C THR A 123 -10.51 18.22 -10.53
N VAL A 124 -9.25 17.98 -10.15
CA VAL A 124 -8.37 19.00 -9.57
C VAL A 124 -7.15 19.14 -10.47
N CYS A 125 -6.87 20.36 -10.92
CA CYS A 125 -5.68 20.66 -11.70
C CYS A 125 -4.60 21.29 -10.83
N ALA A 126 -3.35 20.86 -10.98
CA ALA A 126 -2.20 21.55 -10.41
C ALA A 126 -2.05 22.95 -11.02
N SER A 127 -1.35 23.85 -10.33
CA SER A 127 -1.08 25.21 -10.84
C SER A 127 -0.25 25.24 -12.13
N ASN A 128 0.50 24.17 -12.38
CA ASN A 128 1.30 23.94 -13.59
C ASN A 128 0.67 22.92 -14.57
N SER A 129 -0.59 22.52 -14.38
CA SER A 129 -1.32 21.70 -15.37
C SER A 129 -1.54 22.47 -16.67
N LEU A 130 -1.62 21.75 -17.80
CA LEU A 130 -1.78 22.33 -19.14
C LEU A 130 -3.20 22.89 -19.36
N ASN A 131 -4.23 22.20 -18.87
CA ASN A 131 -5.64 22.49 -19.17
C ASN A 131 -6.45 22.86 -17.92
N LYS A 132 -5.92 23.76 -17.08
CA LYS A 132 -6.52 24.18 -15.80
C LYS A 132 -7.98 24.61 -15.89
N ASN A 133 -8.38 25.21 -17.02
CA ASN A 133 -9.74 25.69 -17.26
C ASN A 133 -10.77 24.56 -17.46
N LYS A 134 -10.34 23.31 -17.54
CA LYS A 134 -11.23 22.13 -17.67
C LYS A 134 -11.47 21.42 -16.34
N CYS A 135 -10.80 21.84 -15.27
CA CYS A 135 -10.95 21.24 -13.95
C CYS A 135 -12.05 21.91 -13.12
N ASP A 136 -12.64 21.14 -12.22
CA ASP A 136 -13.58 21.65 -11.21
C ASP A 136 -12.87 22.52 -10.16
N TYR A 137 -11.61 22.17 -9.84
CA TYR A 137 -10.76 22.89 -8.91
C TYR A 137 -9.37 23.14 -9.52
N VAL A 138 -8.75 24.27 -9.19
CA VAL A 138 -7.39 24.61 -9.64
C VAL A 138 -6.56 24.99 -8.43
N ALA A 139 -5.53 24.18 -8.16
CA ALA A 139 -4.60 24.37 -7.07
C ALA A 139 -3.62 25.53 -7.37
N THR A 140 -2.95 26.05 -6.34
CA THR A 140 -2.13 27.26 -6.45
C THR A 140 -0.63 26.98 -6.59
N GLY A 141 -0.20 25.73 -6.31
CA GLY A 141 1.20 25.34 -6.19
C GLY A 141 1.75 25.55 -4.77
N THR A 142 0.89 25.87 -3.80
CA THR A 142 1.23 26.11 -2.40
C THR A 142 0.03 25.74 -1.55
N ALA A 143 0.27 24.93 -0.51
CA ALA A 143 -0.79 24.41 0.36
C ALA A 143 -1.94 23.77 -0.45
N ASP A 144 -1.57 22.99 -1.47
CA ASP A 144 -2.53 22.43 -2.43
C ASP A 144 -3.46 21.39 -1.79
N GLU A 145 -3.12 20.88 -0.61
CA GLU A 145 -4.01 20.03 0.20
C GLU A 145 -5.34 20.72 0.49
N VAL A 146 -5.38 22.06 0.59
CA VAL A 146 -6.62 22.81 0.82
C VAL A 146 -7.58 22.66 -0.36
N THR A 147 -7.03 22.71 -1.58
CA THR A 147 -7.83 22.57 -2.81
C THR A 147 -8.26 21.13 -3.02
N ILE A 148 -7.37 20.17 -2.76
CA ILE A 148 -7.67 18.73 -2.85
C ILE A 148 -8.73 18.36 -1.81
N GLN A 149 -8.59 18.83 -0.57
CA GLN A 149 -9.56 18.58 0.49
C GLN A 149 -10.92 19.20 0.17
N ALA A 150 -10.97 20.40 -0.39
CA ALA A 150 -12.23 21.00 -0.84
C ALA A 150 -12.95 20.17 -1.94
N ALA A 151 -12.20 19.43 -2.76
CA ALA A 151 -12.78 18.49 -3.71
C ALA A 151 -13.27 17.21 -3.01
N ILE A 152 -12.50 16.66 -2.06
CA ILE A 152 -12.92 15.49 -1.25
C ILE A 152 -14.19 15.82 -0.46
N ASP A 153 -14.25 16.98 0.20
CA ASP A 153 -15.38 17.41 1.02
C ASP A 153 -16.65 17.68 0.20
N ALA A 154 -16.51 17.89 -1.11
CA ALA A 154 -17.61 18.10 -2.04
C ALA A 154 -18.13 16.79 -2.68
N LEU A 155 -17.51 15.65 -2.37
CA LEU A 155 -18.02 14.35 -2.81
C LEU A 155 -19.40 14.06 -2.19
N PRO A 156 -20.25 13.26 -2.87
CA PRO A 156 -21.49 12.78 -2.30
C PRO A 156 -21.30 12.01 -0.99
N VAL A 157 -22.37 11.91 -0.21
CA VAL A 157 -22.42 11.00 0.95
C VAL A 157 -22.16 9.57 0.46
N GLY A 158 -21.13 8.92 0.99
CA GLY A 158 -20.65 7.60 0.54
C GLY A 158 -19.43 7.64 -0.39
N GLY A 159 -18.89 8.83 -0.67
CA GLY A 159 -17.65 9.02 -1.40
C GLY A 159 -17.84 9.21 -2.89
N GLY A 160 -16.77 8.95 -3.63
CA GLY A 160 -16.66 9.24 -5.05
C GLY A 160 -15.20 9.40 -5.45
N HIS A 161 -14.97 10.02 -6.60
CA HIS A 161 -13.67 10.04 -7.24
C HIS A 161 -13.13 11.47 -7.32
N VAL A 162 -11.94 11.70 -6.76
CA VAL A 162 -11.14 12.90 -7.00
C VAL A 162 -10.00 12.55 -7.96
N LEU A 163 -10.08 13.07 -9.18
CA LEU A 163 -9.04 12.91 -10.20
C LEU A 163 -8.11 14.13 -10.19
N LEU A 164 -6.85 13.90 -9.82
CA LEU A 164 -5.79 14.86 -9.90
C LEU A 164 -5.17 14.82 -11.31
N MET A 165 -5.22 15.94 -12.02
CA MET A 165 -4.57 16.08 -13.33
C MET A 165 -3.04 16.12 -13.18
N GLU A 166 -2.32 16.09 -14.30
CA GLU A 166 -0.86 16.18 -14.32
C GLU A 166 -0.35 17.47 -13.66
N GLY A 167 0.85 17.40 -13.10
CA GLY A 167 1.51 18.54 -12.47
C GLY A 167 1.90 18.27 -11.01
N THR A 168 2.32 19.33 -10.34
CA THR A 168 2.88 19.25 -8.99
C THR A 168 1.97 19.92 -7.98
N TYR A 169 1.55 19.15 -6.98
CA TYR A 169 0.75 19.59 -5.84
C TYR A 169 1.68 19.67 -4.62
N THR A 170 1.96 20.88 -4.14
CA THR A 170 2.83 21.07 -2.98
C THR A 170 1.98 21.20 -1.72
N ILE A 171 2.12 20.24 -0.81
CA ILE A 171 1.28 20.16 0.39
C ILE A 171 2.01 20.55 1.66
N THR A 172 1.32 21.23 2.58
CA THR A 172 1.83 21.63 3.90
C THR A 172 1.08 20.98 5.07
N SER A 173 0.08 20.17 4.78
CA SER A 173 -0.71 19.41 5.75
C SER A 173 -1.25 18.13 5.09
N PRO A 174 -1.72 17.14 5.88
CA PRO A 174 -2.28 15.91 5.34
C PRO A 174 -3.51 16.13 4.46
N ILE A 175 -3.60 15.34 3.39
CA ILE A 175 -4.87 15.08 2.70
C ILE A 175 -5.61 14.00 3.48
N THR A 176 -6.89 14.22 3.78
CA THR A 176 -7.69 13.34 4.64
C THR A 176 -8.88 12.80 3.85
N PRO A 177 -8.75 11.62 3.20
CA PRO A 177 -9.86 10.99 2.49
C PRO A 177 -11.05 10.69 3.44
N VAL A 178 -12.25 10.68 2.88
CA VAL A 178 -13.48 10.21 3.57
C VAL A 178 -13.92 8.86 3.01
N ASP A 179 -14.86 8.17 3.68
CA ASP A 179 -15.33 6.85 3.23
C ASP A 179 -15.71 6.81 1.74
N GLY A 180 -15.27 5.77 1.04
CA GLY A 180 -15.55 5.59 -0.38
C GLY A 180 -14.78 6.54 -1.31
N THR A 181 -13.78 7.28 -0.80
CA THR A 181 -12.94 8.13 -1.64
C THR A 181 -12.00 7.29 -2.51
N TRP A 182 -12.03 7.54 -3.80
CA TRP A 182 -10.95 7.21 -4.73
C TRP A 182 -10.18 8.48 -5.06
N LEU A 183 -8.94 8.58 -4.56
CA LEU A 183 -8.00 9.63 -4.93
C LEU A 183 -7.07 9.09 -6.02
N GLN A 184 -7.25 9.57 -7.24
CA GLN A 184 -6.52 9.08 -8.41
C GLN A 184 -5.68 10.19 -9.04
N GLY A 185 -4.47 9.88 -9.50
CA GLY A 185 -3.72 10.74 -10.40
C GLY A 185 -3.90 10.40 -11.87
N SER A 186 -3.43 11.26 -12.76
CA SER A 186 -3.41 11.00 -14.21
C SER A 186 -2.17 10.22 -14.65
N GLY A 187 -1.55 9.47 -13.73
CA GLY A 187 -0.29 8.75 -13.89
C GLY A 187 0.88 9.38 -13.10
N ALA A 188 2.09 8.87 -13.34
CA ALA A 188 3.29 9.29 -12.59
C ALA A 188 3.64 10.79 -12.69
N ALA A 189 3.09 11.51 -13.67
CA ALA A 189 3.23 12.97 -13.83
C ALA A 189 2.34 13.79 -12.88
N THR A 190 1.40 13.16 -12.20
CA THR A 190 0.69 13.74 -11.05
C THR A 190 1.56 13.53 -9.82
N ILE A 191 2.17 14.59 -9.30
CA ILE A 191 3.13 14.52 -8.20
C ILE A 191 2.55 15.29 -7.01
N ILE A 192 2.32 14.59 -5.90
CA ILE A 192 2.10 15.23 -4.60
C ILE A 192 3.46 15.27 -3.91
N THR A 193 3.90 16.45 -3.46
CA THR A 193 5.22 16.66 -2.86
C THR A 193 5.15 17.55 -1.64
N LEU A 194 6.19 17.47 -0.81
CA LEU A 194 6.42 18.41 0.28
C LEU A 194 7.29 19.61 -0.17
N PRO A 195 7.13 20.79 0.47
CA PRO A 195 8.11 21.87 0.38
C PRO A 195 9.51 21.39 0.77
N VAL A 196 10.53 21.95 0.11
CA VAL A 196 11.93 21.70 0.47
C VAL A 196 12.18 22.03 1.95
N ALA A 197 12.83 21.12 2.68
CA ALA A 197 13.13 21.25 4.12
C ALA A 197 11.91 21.27 5.08
N SER A 198 10.84 20.55 4.75
CA SER A 198 9.73 20.28 5.69
C SER A 198 10.23 19.48 6.91
N ALA A 199 10.64 20.17 7.98
CA ALA A 199 11.16 19.58 9.20
C ALA A 199 10.07 19.02 10.14
N GLY A 200 8.79 19.32 9.86
CA GLY A 200 7.64 18.87 10.63
C GLY A 200 6.94 17.73 9.91
N GLY A 201 7.22 16.51 10.34
CA GLY A 201 6.66 15.28 9.78
C GLY A 201 5.13 15.19 9.90
N PHE A 202 4.44 15.11 8.76
CA PHE A 202 3.04 14.72 8.70
C PHE A 202 2.84 13.64 7.63
N ASN A 203 1.71 12.97 7.67
CA ASN A 203 1.36 11.93 6.71
C ASN A 203 0.80 12.59 5.45
N MET A 204 1.35 12.33 4.25
CA MET A 204 0.89 13.03 3.03
C MET A 204 -0.58 12.76 2.77
N ILE A 205 -0.97 11.49 2.86
CA ILE A 205 -2.35 11.03 2.86
C ILE A 205 -2.59 10.31 4.18
N SER A 206 -3.50 10.83 5.00
CA SER A 206 -3.74 10.33 6.35
C SER A 206 -5.19 9.98 6.54
N ASN A 207 -5.47 8.72 6.86
CA ASN A 207 -6.77 8.27 7.28
C ASN A 207 -6.72 7.75 8.71
N TYR A 208 -6.82 8.67 9.66
CA TYR A 208 -6.78 8.39 11.10
C TYR A 208 -8.15 8.55 11.78
N ASN A 209 -9.14 9.09 11.08
CA ASN A 209 -10.44 9.41 11.67
C ASN A 209 -11.30 8.15 11.78
N SER A 210 -11.43 7.61 12.99
CA SER A 210 -12.25 6.41 13.27
C SER A 210 -13.70 6.44 12.77
N ALA A 211 -14.22 7.60 12.38
CA ALA A 211 -15.54 7.74 11.76
C ALA A 211 -15.57 7.52 10.24
N HIS A 212 -14.43 7.61 9.52
CA HIS A 212 -14.37 7.64 8.05
C HIS A 212 -13.20 6.85 7.46
N ASN A 213 -13.10 5.56 7.82
CA ASN A 213 -11.94 4.74 7.51
C ASN A 213 -12.16 3.62 6.47
N ASP A 214 -13.26 3.61 5.73
CA ASP A 214 -13.61 2.48 4.88
C ASP A 214 -13.60 2.78 3.38
N ASN A 215 -13.23 1.78 2.57
CA ASN A 215 -13.34 1.80 1.11
C ASN A 215 -12.51 2.92 0.45
N ILE A 216 -11.27 3.10 0.88
CA ILE A 216 -10.36 4.10 0.32
C ILE A 216 -9.50 3.49 -0.77
N THR A 217 -9.47 4.14 -1.93
CA THR A 217 -8.55 3.79 -3.03
C THR A 217 -7.61 4.96 -3.33
N ILE A 218 -6.30 4.69 -3.41
CA ILE A 218 -5.29 5.66 -3.82
C ILE A 218 -4.54 5.07 -5.00
N SER A 219 -4.56 5.74 -6.16
CA SER A 219 -3.93 5.18 -7.36
C SER A 219 -3.34 6.18 -8.35
N ASP A 220 -2.46 5.66 -9.20
CA ASP A 220 -1.98 6.32 -10.42
C ASP A 220 -1.33 7.70 -10.19
N LEU A 221 -0.61 7.87 -9.07
CA LEU A 221 0.09 9.11 -8.73
C LEU A 221 1.51 8.87 -8.20
N THR A 222 2.29 9.95 -8.12
CA THR A 222 3.58 9.98 -7.42
C THR A 222 3.43 10.68 -6.07
N LEU A 223 3.85 10.03 -4.99
CA LEU A 223 4.14 10.65 -3.69
C LEU A 223 5.65 10.85 -3.56
N ASP A 224 6.08 12.10 -3.56
CA ASP A 224 7.47 12.47 -3.36
C ASP A 224 7.66 13.13 -1.99
N ALA A 225 8.35 12.42 -1.11
CA ALA A 225 8.66 12.90 0.23
C ALA A 225 9.72 14.02 0.25
N ASN A 226 10.36 14.32 -0.89
CA ASN A 226 11.34 15.40 -1.04
C ASN A 226 12.43 15.39 0.05
N ALA A 227 12.95 14.19 0.33
CA ALA A 227 13.95 13.87 1.35
C ALA A 227 13.54 14.14 2.81
N ALA A 228 12.25 14.31 3.11
CA ALA A 228 11.80 14.56 4.48
C ALA A 228 12.05 13.33 5.41
N PRO A 229 12.50 13.55 6.66
CA PRO A 229 13.06 12.49 7.53
C PRO A 229 12.06 11.72 8.38
N THR A 230 10.85 12.23 8.58
CA THR A 230 9.89 11.66 9.53
C THR A 230 8.47 11.75 8.96
N MET A 231 8.10 10.86 8.05
CA MET A 231 6.76 10.94 7.45
C MET A 231 6.21 9.59 7.03
N LEU A 232 4.88 9.57 6.93
CA LEU A 232 4.14 8.49 6.29
C LEU A 232 3.69 8.98 4.91
N GLY A 233 3.90 8.18 3.87
CA GLY A 233 3.34 8.50 2.55
C GLY A 233 1.82 8.36 2.60
N ILE A 234 1.38 7.12 2.79
CA ILE A 234 -0.03 6.76 2.95
C ILE A 234 -0.20 6.10 4.32
N TYR A 235 -1.10 6.63 5.13
CA TYR A 235 -1.41 6.08 6.44
C TYR A 235 -2.89 5.75 6.58
N GLN A 236 -3.19 4.56 7.08
CA GLN A 236 -4.53 4.09 7.40
C GLN A 236 -4.51 3.50 8.81
N ALA A 237 -5.37 4.02 9.70
CA ALA A 237 -5.57 3.48 11.04
C ALA A 237 -6.99 2.94 11.20
N ALA A 238 -7.14 1.66 11.56
CA ALA A 238 -8.40 1.02 11.90
C ALA A 238 -9.54 1.28 10.89
N GLY A 239 -9.62 0.45 9.83
CA GLY A 239 -10.67 0.50 8.82
C GLY A 239 -10.76 -0.77 7.99
N THR A 240 -11.49 -0.72 6.88
CA THR A 240 -11.65 -1.85 5.96
C THR A 240 -11.50 -1.42 4.50
N ASN A 241 -11.07 -2.35 3.64
CA ASN A 241 -11.03 -2.17 2.19
C ASN A 241 -10.11 -1.02 1.74
N LEU A 242 -8.88 -0.96 2.27
CA LEU A 242 -7.84 -0.07 1.75
C LEU A 242 -7.25 -0.66 0.46
N ARG A 243 -7.24 0.12 -0.62
CA ARG A 243 -6.55 -0.21 -1.87
C ARG A 243 -5.53 0.86 -2.22
N VAL A 244 -4.26 0.47 -2.34
CA VAL A 244 -3.17 1.34 -2.81
C VAL A 244 -2.56 0.70 -4.03
N GLU A 245 -2.70 1.32 -5.20
CA GLU A 245 -2.30 0.68 -6.45
C GLU A 245 -1.65 1.59 -7.49
N ARG A 246 -0.67 1.07 -8.24
CA ARG A 246 -0.03 1.78 -9.37
C ARG A 246 0.55 3.15 -8.98
N ASN A 247 1.00 3.30 -7.74
CA ASN A 247 1.61 4.54 -7.27
C ASN A 247 3.14 4.45 -7.34
N ARG A 248 3.78 5.60 -7.50
CA ARG A 248 5.21 5.78 -7.26
C ARG A 248 5.41 6.46 -5.91
N ILE A 249 6.12 5.85 -4.98
CA ILE A 249 6.30 6.36 -3.61
C ILE A 249 7.79 6.45 -3.34
N GLN A 250 8.34 7.65 -3.19
CA GLN A 250 9.79 7.84 -3.18
C GLN A 250 10.34 8.95 -2.28
N ASN A 251 11.66 8.89 -2.07
CA ASN A 251 12.51 9.95 -1.56
C ASN A 251 12.21 10.37 -0.11
N SER A 252 11.99 9.42 0.79
CA SER A 252 11.91 9.71 2.23
C SER A 252 13.18 9.27 2.95
N THR A 253 13.58 10.00 3.98
CA THR A 253 14.77 9.67 4.78
C THR A 253 14.38 9.13 6.16
N ALA A 254 15.37 8.62 6.90
CA ALA A 254 15.30 8.19 8.31
C ALA A 254 14.08 7.31 8.70
N THR A 255 13.25 7.74 9.66
CA THR A 255 12.20 6.92 10.29
C THR A 255 10.85 7.21 9.65
N SER A 256 10.66 6.68 8.44
CA SER A 256 9.50 6.94 7.59
C SER A 256 8.94 5.65 7.01
N TYR A 257 7.64 5.65 6.69
CA TYR A 257 6.95 4.50 6.11
C TYR A 257 6.17 4.88 4.84
N GLY A 258 6.38 4.17 3.74
CA GLY A 258 5.78 4.55 2.45
C GLY A 258 4.28 4.35 2.48
N ILE A 259 3.86 3.14 2.79
CA ILE A 259 2.47 2.76 3.04
C ILE A 259 2.43 2.12 4.42
N GLN A 260 1.59 2.65 5.32
CA GLN A 260 1.36 2.06 6.63
C GLN A 260 -0.14 1.81 6.83
N ALA A 261 -0.50 0.54 7.06
CA ALA A 261 -1.85 0.15 7.44
C ALA A 261 -1.82 -0.53 8.81
N VAL A 262 -2.58 0.03 9.76
CA VAL A 262 -2.64 -0.43 11.16
C VAL A 262 -4.06 -0.84 11.47
N GLY A 263 -4.28 -2.03 12.03
CA GLY A 263 -5.61 -2.47 12.45
C GLY A 263 -6.63 -2.58 11.31
N THR A 264 -6.18 -2.72 10.05
CA THR A 264 -7.05 -2.63 8.87
C THR A 264 -7.39 -4.01 8.34
N THR A 265 -8.63 -4.25 7.90
CA THR A 265 -9.03 -5.52 7.27
C THR A 265 -9.21 -5.37 5.77
N ASN A 266 -8.85 -6.38 4.99
CA ASN A 266 -8.93 -6.36 3.52
C ASN A 266 -8.07 -5.25 2.91
N VAL A 267 -6.76 -5.33 3.13
CA VAL A 267 -5.77 -4.40 2.57
C VAL A 267 -5.23 -4.96 1.26
N SER A 268 -5.20 -4.13 0.20
CA SER A 268 -4.63 -4.47 -1.10
C SER A 268 -3.57 -3.44 -1.49
N ILE A 269 -2.31 -3.86 -1.56
CA ILE A 269 -1.19 -3.04 -2.02
C ILE A 269 -0.65 -3.67 -3.30
N ILE A 270 -0.93 -3.07 -4.45
CA ILE A 270 -0.79 -3.71 -5.77
C ILE A 270 -0.02 -2.85 -6.77
N ASP A 271 0.98 -3.42 -7.44
CA ASP A 271 1.70 -2.77 -8.56
C ASP A 271 2.29 -1.39 -8.22
N ASN A 272 2.70 -1.17 -6.96
CA ASN A 272 3.35 0.08 -6.56
C ASN A 272 4.86 0.00 -6.77
N PHE A 273 5.47 1.15 -7.07
CA PHE A 273 6.91 1.33 -7.18
C PHE A 273 7.40 2.18 -6.01
N ILE A 274 8.06 1.54 -5.04
CA ILE A 274 8.47 2.16 -3.78
C ILE A 274 9.99 2.14 -3.66
N THR A 275 10.61 3.32 -3.60
CA THR A 275 12.07 3.44 -3.63
C THR A 275 12.59 4.48 -2.67
N ASP A 276 13.74 4.20 -2.04
CA ASP A 276 14.41 5.16 -1.17
C ASP A 276 13.47 5.67 -0.08
N TRP A 277 13.02 4.73 0.76
CA TRP A 277 12.09 5.03 1.83
C TRP A 277 12.63 4.54 3.17
N GLY A 278 12.85 5.49 4.07
CA GLY A 278 13.57 5.36 5.34
C GLY A 278 13.59 3.99 6.00
N ASP A 279 12.59 3.68 6.84
CA ASP A 279 12.54 2.44 7.62
C ASP A 279 11.86 1.32 6.81
N SER A 280 10.65 1.61 6.30
CA SER A 280 9.88 0.67 5.48
C SER A 280 9.24 1.32 4.27
N GLY A 281 9.28 0.65 3.13
CA GLY A 281 8.40 0.97 2.01
C GLY A 281 6.95 0.63 2.31
N ILE A 282 6.72 -0.53 2.93
CA ILE A 282 5.40 -0.99 3.36
C ILE A 282 5.51 -1.48 4.80
N GLU A 283 4.69 -0.93 5.68
CA GLU A 283 4.44 -1.51 6.99
C GLU A 283 2.97 -1.89 7.12
N ASN A 284 2.72 -3.12 7.53
CA ASN A 284 1.39 -3.58 7.80
C ASN A 284 1.31 -4.20 9.19
N LYS A 285 0.44 -3.64 10.03
CA LYS A 285 0.41 -3.89 11.47
C LYS A 285 -0.98 -4.30 11.92
N ALA A 286 -1.07 -5.38 12.68
CA ALA A 286 -2.31 -5.86 13.31
C ALA A 286 -3.51 -5.93 12.32
N SER A 287 -3.28 -6.36 11.08
CA SER A 287 -4.27 -6.29 9.99
C SER A 287 -4.66 -7.69 9.51
N GLY A 288 -5.88 -7.86 9.00
CA GLY A 288 -6.40 -9.15 8.53
C GLY A 288 -6.71 -9.15 7.05
N VAL A 289 -6.50 -10.28 6.36
CA VAL A 289 -6.78 -10.42 4.92
C VAL A 289 -6.01 -9.38 4.11
N VAL A 290 -4.71 -9.59 3.97
CA VAL A 290 -3.82 -8.62 3.34
C VAL A 290 -3.22 -9.21 2.06
N ARG A 291 -3.27 -8.45 0.96
CA ARG A 291 -2.67 -8.80 -0.32
C ARG A 291 -1.62 -7.77 -0.70
N ILE A 292 -0.39 -8.20 -0.85
CA ILE A 292 0.74 -7.40 -1.31
C ILE A 292 1.25 -8.07 -2.58
N THR A 293 0.89 -7.52 -3.74
CA THR A 293 1.09 -8.20 -5.03
C THR A 293 1.71 -7.31 -6.10
N GLY A 294 2.67 -7.81 -6.85
CA GLY A 294 3.20 -7.10 -8.03
C GLY A 294 4.01 -5.83 -7.73
N ASN A 295 4.35 -5.58 -6.46
CA ASN A 295 5.06 -4.35 -6.08
C ASN A 295 6.57 -4.47 -6.34
N TYR A 296 7.19 -3.33 -6.67
CA TYR A 296 8.64 -3.16 -6.73
C TYR A 296 9.10 -2.33 -5.53
N LEU A 297 9.94 -2.91 -4.68
CA LEU A 297 10.53 -2.24 -3.52
C LEU A 297 12.04 -2.19 -3.69
N ASN A 298 12.63 -0.99 -3.67
CA ASN A 298 14.09 -0.81 -3.73
C ASN A 298 14.60 0.07 -2.58
N ARG A 299 15.49 -0.46 -1.73
CA ARG A 299 15.90 0.20 -0.48
C ARG A 299 14.68 0.65 0.34
N ALA A 300 13.72 -0.25 0.47
CA ALA A 300 12.44 0.00 1.11
C ALA A 300 11.91 -1.31 1.70
N THR A 301 12.01 -1.48 3.03
CA THR A 301 11.63 -2.73 3.71
C THR A 301 10.12 -2.99 3.61
N LEU A 302 9.72 -4.26 3.49
CA LEU A 302 8.37 -4.70 3.84
C LEU A 302 8.39 -5.24 5.28
N GLN A 303 7.70 -4.58 6.18
CA GLN A 303 7.54 -5.01 7.56
C GLN A 303 6.08 -5.43 7.82
N ILE A 304 5.91 -6.62 8.39
CA ILE A 304 4.62 -7.13 8.85
C ILE A 304 4.72 -7.39 10.35
N TYR A 305 3.94 -6.67 11.12
CA TYR A 305 3.92 -6.75 12.58
C TYR A 305 2.59 -7.24 13.10
N ALA A 306 2.63 -8.13 14.10
CA ALA A 306 1.51 -8.25 15.03
C ALA A 306 1.80 -7.43 16.29
N GLN A 307 0.94 -6.44 16.53
CA GLN A 307 0.84 -5.75 17.81
C GLN A 307 -0.54 -6.04 18.39
N ILE A 308 -0.61 -6.23 19.71
CA ILE A 308 -1.87 -6.31 20.44
C ILE A 308 -2.43 -4.89 20.51
N ASP A 309 -3.15 -4.47 19.49
CA ASP A 309 -3.97 -3.26 19.61
C ASP A 309 -5.28 -3.63 20.31
N ALA A 310 -5.84 -2.70 21.08
CA ALA A 310 -7.03 -2.90 21.92
C ALA A 310 -8.30 -3.37 21.16
N GLY A 311 -8.27 -3.40 19.83
CA GLY A 311 -9.34 -3.82 18.93
C GLY A 311 -9.35 -5.31 18.53
N GLY A 312 -8.40 -6.12 18.97
CA GLY A 312 -8.46 -7.59 18.80
C GLY A 312 -8.25 -8.12 17.37
N VAL A 313 -7.72 -7.32 16.44
CA VAL A 313 -7.34 -7.80 15.10
C VAL A 313 -5.92 -8.35 15.14
N TYR A 314 -5.79 -9.65 14.87
CA TYR A 314 -4.49 -10.32 14.75
C TYR A 314 -3.98 -10.24 13.31
N SER A 315 -2.66 -10.12 13.13
CA SER A 315 -2.04 -10.23 11.81
C SER A 315 -2.18 -11.66 11.29
N ARG A 316 -3.11 -11.86 10.37
CA ARG A 316 -3.44 -13.16 9.77
C ARG A 316 -3.88 -13.04 8.32
N ASP A 317 -3.77 -14.15 7.60
CA ASP A 317 -4.28 -14.32 6.24
C ASP A 317 -3.62 -13.35 5.25
N TYR A 318 -2.28 -13.42 5.18
CA TYR A 318 -1.48 -12.60 4.27
C TYR A 318 -1.12 -13.38 3.02
N ILE A 319 -1.22 -12.71 1.87
CA ILE A 319 -0.68 -13.17 0.59
C ILE A 319 0.30 -12.11 0.10
N VAL A 320 1.57 -12.50 0.02
CA VAL A 320 2.65 -11.70 -0.54
C VAL A 320 3.11 -12.40 -1.80
N SER A 321 2.72 -11.90 -2.97
CA SER A 321 2.99 -12.58 -4.23
C SER A 321 3.58 -11.71 -5.33
N ASP A 322 4.43 -12.28 -6.15
CA ASP A 322 4.91 -11.64 -7.39
C ASP A 322 5.56 -10.26 -7.18
N ASN A 323 6.10 -10.01 -5.97
CA ASN A 323 6.80 -8.77 -5.67
C ASN A 323 8.28 -8.89 -5.99
N HIS A 324 8.90 -7.75 -6.27
CA HIS A 324 10.32 -7.62 -6.52
C HIS A 324 10.97 -6.74 -5.46
N PHE A 325 11.82 -7.34 -4.63
CA PHE A 325 12.57 -6.67 -3.57
C PHE A 325 14.03 -6.53 -4.01
N THR A 326 14.48 -5.32 -4.32
CA THR A 326 15.89 -4.98 -4.52
C THR A 326 16.41 -4.31 -3.26
N ASP A 327 17.50 -4.79 -2.65
CA ASP A 327 18.09 -4.16 -1.45
C ASP A 327 17.04 -3.83 -0.38
N SER A 328 16.09 -4.75 -0.21
CA SER A 328 14.94 -4.57 0.66
C SER A 328 14.73 -5.86 1.42
N ASN A 329 14.42 -5.74 2.71
CA ASN A 329 14.15 -6.90 3.56
C ASN A 329 12.64 -7.13 3.63
N VAL A 330 12.25 -8.39 3.86
CA VAL A 330 10.91 -8.74 4.35
C VAL A 330 11.05 -9.21 5.78
N ILE A 331 10.42 -8.49 6.70
CA ILE A 331 10.48 -8.79 8.13
C ILE A 331 9.07 -9.08 8.61
N VAL A 332 8.86 -10.31 9.09
CA VAL A 332 7.59 -10.72 9.70
C VAL A 332 7.87 -11.07 11.14
N THR A 333 7.38 -10.24 12.06
CA THR A 333 7.68 -10.37 13.48
C THR A 333 6.52 -9.95 14.37
N SER A 334 6.54 -10.33 15.64
CA SER A 334 5.51 -9.94 16.60
C SER A 334 6.05 -9.72 18.01
N ALA A 335 5.36 -8.85 18.75
CA ALA A 335 5.60 -8.62 20.17
C ALA A 335 4.71 -9.52 21.04
N GLY A 336 4.81 -10.85 20.84
CA GLY A 336 4.20 -11.84 21.75
C GLY A 336 2.88 -12.46 21.29
N THR A 337 2.46 -12.27 20.04
CA THR A 337 1.31 -12.98 19.45
C THR A 337 1.73 -13.81 18.24
N THR A 338 1.24 -15.04 18.13
CA THR A 338 1.53 -15.88 16.95
C THR A 338 0.72 -15.39 15.76
N MET A 339 1.42 -14.98 14.71
CA MET A 339 0.83 -14.67 13.41
C MET A 339 0.51 -15.97 12.68
N VAL A 340 -0.61 -16.03 11.95
CA VAL A 340 -1.08 -17.28 11.32
C VAL A 340 -1.49 -17.10 9.87
N ASN A 341 -1.30 -18.13 9.06
CA ASN A 341 -1.77 -18.22 7.67
C ASN A 341 -1.12 -17.19 6.73
N TYR A 342 0.10 -17.48 6.31
CA TYR A 342 0.86 -16.61 5.41
C TYR A 342 1.27 -17.37 4.16
N ILE A 343 1.13 -16.74 3.00
CA ILE A 343 1.57 -17.26 1.72
C ILE A 343 2.54 -16.26 1.09
N PHE A 344 3.77 -16.69 0.87
CA PHE A 344 4.81 -15.97 0.15
C PHE A 344 5.13 -16.74 -1.13
N THR A 345 4.74 -16.22 -2.29
CA THR A 345 4.93 -16.96 -3.55
C THR A 345 5.29 -16.12 -4.76
N GLY A 346 6.15 -16.64 -5.64
CA GLY A 346 6.53 -15.93 -6.87
C GLY A 346 7.36 -14.66 -6.64
N ASN A 347 7.84 -14.41 -5.42
CA ASN A 347 8.60 -13.20 -5.14
C ASN A 347 10.07 -13.35 -5.54
N THR A 348 10.67 -12.23 -5.93
CA THR A 348 12.11 -12.13 -6.21
C THR A 348 12.77 -11.22 -5.19
N PHE A 349 13.80 -11.72 -4.52
CA PHE A 349 14.63 -10.99 -3.56
C PHE A 349 16.03 -10.86 -4.13
N LEU A 350 16.35 -9.69 -4.66
CA LEU A 350 17.67 -9.35 -5.18
C LEU A 350 18.41 -8.46 -4.20
N ARG A 351 19.69 -8.74 -4.02
CA ARG A 351 20.58 -7.86 -3.27
C ARG A 351 21.73 -7.41 -4.14
N THR A 352 22.10 -6.15 -3.96
CA THR A 352 23.30 -5.54 -4.49
C THR A 352 24.34 -5.40 -3.37
N VAL A 353 25.51 -4.89 -3.73
CA VAL A 353 26.66 -4.77 -2.84
C VAL A 353 26.40 -3.77 -1.73
N GLY A 354 26.64 -4.17 -0.47
CA GLY A 354 26.66 -3.27 0.69
C GLY A 354 25.36 -3.14 1.49
N HIS A 355 24.30 -3.87 1.13
CA HIS A 355 23.06 -3.91 1.92
C HIS A 355 23.21 -4.74 3.21
N ILE A 356 22.46 -4.39 4.27
CA ILE A 356 22.48 -5.03 5.59
C ILE A 356 21.13 -5.73 5.85
N GLY A 357 21.12 -6.95 6.38
CA GLY A 357 19.92 -7.72 6.78
C GLY A 357 19.92 -9.15 6.25
N GLY A 358 18.90 -9.96 6.59
CA GLY A 358 18.49 -11.17 5.85
C GLY A 358 17.36 -10.85 4.85
N SER A 359 17.26 -11.55 3.71
CA SER A 359 16.27 -11.15 2.68
C SER A 359 14.85 -11.33 3.19
N VAL A 360 14.62 -12.43 3.90
CA VAL A 360 13.34 -12.76 4.53
C VAL A 360 13.59 -13.25 5.95
N TYR A 361 12.88 -12.66 6.90
CA TYR A 361 12.97 -12.98 8.32
C TYR A 361 11.58 -13.32 8.86
N PHE A 362 11.44 -14.54 9.41
CA PHE A 362 10.22 -15.07 10.00
C PHE A 362 10.39 -15.29 11.50
N ARG A 363 9.58 -14.60 12.30
CA ARG A 363 9.54 -14.73 13.77
C ARG A 363 8.12 -14.82 14.28
N THR A 364 7.88 -15.76 15.18
CA THR A 364 6.60 -15.94 15.90
C THR A 364 5.41 -16.08 14.94
N ILE A 365 5.58 -16.96 13.96
CA ILE A 365 4.64 -17.19 12.87
C ILE A 365 4.29 -18.69 12.74
N ASN A 366 3.05 -19.01 12.42
CA ASN A 366 2.55 -20.36 12.22
C ASN A 366 1.82 -20.48 10.88
N ASN A 367 1.88 -21.67 10.27
CA ASN A 367 1.17 -21.98 9.03
C ASN A 367 1.59 -21.05 7.88
N VAL A 368 2.85 -21.20 7.48
CA VAL A 368 3.46 -20.42 6.39
C VAL A 368 3.71 -21.30 5.18
N ILE A 369 3.30 -20.85 4.02
CA ILE A 369 3.71 -21.38 2.72
C ILE A 369 4.69 -20.38 2.11
N PHE A 370 5.94 -20.78 1.95
CA PHE A 370 6.98 -20.01 1.27
C PHE A 370 7.43 -20.77 0.03
N SER A 371 6.87 -20.43 -1.13
CA SER A 371 7.04 -21.26 -2.34
C SER A 371 7.23 -20.53 -3.65
N GLY A 372 8.09 -21.06 -4.53
CA GLY A 372 8.29 -20.49 -5.86
C GLY A 372 9.00 -19.13 -5.85
N ASN A 373 9.75 -18.83 -4.78
CA ASN A 373 10.48 -17.57 -4.67
C ASN A 373 11.93 -17.72 -5.15
N ILE A 374 12.52 -16.61 -5.58
CA ILE A 374 13.95 -16.51 -5.95
C ILE A 374 14.63 -15.61 -4.93
N LEU A 375 15.62 -16.13 -4.22
CA LEU A 375 16.45 -15.39 -3.29
C LEU A 375 17.87 -15.35 -3.84
N ASP A 376 18.30 -14.19 -4.30
CA ASP A 376 19.61 -13.96 -4.91
C ASP A 376 20.39 -12.94 -4.06
N GLY A 377 21.36 -13.44 -3.30
CA GLY A 377 22.22 -12.61 -2.46
C GLY A 377 23.31 -11.95 -3.29
N GLY A 378 23.40 -10.63 -3.28
CA GLY A 378 24.52 -9.88 -3.84
C GLY A 378 25.82 -10.09 -3.08
N THR A 379 26.93 -9.81 -3.75
CA THR A 379 28.27 -9.90 -3.14
C THR A 379 28.39 -8.85 -2.04
N ASN A 380 29.18 -9.09 -0.98
CA ASN A 380 29.43 -8.09 0.10
C ASN A 380 28.20 -7.73 0.98
N VAL A 381 27.50 -8.72 1.52
CA VAL A 381 26.64 -8.51 2.69
C VAL A 381 27.56 -8.52 3.91
N THR A 382 27.79 -7.37 4.55
CA THR A 382 28.53 -7.30 5.82
C THR A 382 27.73 -7.93 6.96
N ASP A 383 26.43 -8.14 6.76
CA ASP A 383 25.51 -8.54 7.80
C ASP A 383 25.41 -10.06 8.03
N ASN A 384 25.01 -10.37 9.26
CA ASN A 384 25.09 -11.64 9.92
C ASN A 384 23.86 -12.53 9.68
N HIS A 385 23.27 -12.51 8.48
CA HIS A 385 21.99 -13.16 8.24
C HIS A 385 21.96 -13.97 6.92
N PRO A 386 21.33 -15.14 6.91
CA PRO A 386 21.08 -15.93 5.70
C PRO A 386 20.04 -15.25 4.80
N LEU A 387 19.86 -15.77 3.58
CA LEU A 387 18.80 -15.28 2.68
C LEU A 387 17.41 -15.48 3.29
N LEU A 388 17.18 -16.65 3.88
CA LEU A 388 15.98 -16.97 4.65
C LEU A 388 16.34 -17.28 6.10
N TYR A 389 15.79 -16.51 7.04
CA TYR A 389 15.97 -16.73 8.46
C TYR A 389 14.64 -17.03 9.13
N VAL A 390 14.53 -18.21 9.76
CA VAL A 390 13.35 -18.65 10.50
C VAL A 390 13.72 -18.82 11.97
N GLU A 391 13.02 -18.13 12.87
CA GLU A 391 13.26 -18.21 14.32
C GLU A 391 12.54 -19.36 15.02
N SER A 392 13.08 -19.72 16.19
CA SER A 392 12.60 -20.80 17.07
C SER A 392 11.11 -20.77 17.42
N THR A 393 10.49 -19.58 17.38
CA THR A 393 9.06 -19.41 17.65
C THR A 393 8.18 -19.65 16.42
N ALA A 394 8.77 -19.91 15.26
CA ALA A 394 8.05 -20.25 14.05
C ALA A 394 7.64 -21.74 14.03
N SER A 395 6.52 -22.03 13.37
CA SER A 395 5.99 -23.40 13.32
C SER A 395 5.15 -23.69 12.07
N ASN A 396 5.03 -24.97 11.72
CA ASN A 396 4.17 -25.46 10.62
C ASN A 396 4.45 -24.72 9.30
N MET A 397 5.69 -24.76 8.83
CA MET A 397 6.10 -24.05 7.62
C MET A 397 6.36 -25.02 6.47
N LEU A 398 5.86 -24.71 5.28
CA LEU A 398 6.21 -25.36 4.02
C LEU A 398 7.08 -24.40 3.20
N ILE A 399 8.36 -24.73 3.06
CA ILE A 399 9.33 -23.99 2.25
C ILE A 399 9.63 -24.84 1.02
N SER A 400 9.05 -24.50 -0.14
CA SER A 400 9.13 -25.38 -1.31
C SER A 400 9.27 -24.74 -2.69
N GLY A 401 10.00 -25.37 -3.61
CA GLY A 401 10.11 -24.86 -4.98
C GLY A 401 10.83 -23.52 -5.09
N ASN A 402 11.66 -23.15 -4.10
CA ASN A 402 12.40 -21.89 -4.12
C ASN A 402 13.80 -22.08 -4.71
N ILE A 403 14.35 -20.99 -5.25
CA ILE A 403 15.73 -20.92 -5.72
C ILE A 403 16.50 -20.03 -4.74
N PHE A 404 17.54 -20.58 -4.11
CA PHE A 404 18.48 -19.84 -3.28
C PHE A 404 19.81 -19.74 -4.00
N ARG A 405 20.24 -18.52 -4.32
CA ARG A 405 21.57 -18.23 -4.86
C ARG A 405 22.26 -17.32 -3.89
N ALA A 406 23.12 -17.89 -3.06
CA ALA A 406 23.98 -17.06 -2.25
C ALA A 406 25.22 -16.70 -3.08
N THR A 407 25.83 -15.55 -2.83
CA THR A 407 27.14 -15.19 -3.41
C THR A 407 28.16 -15.00 -2.29
N THR A 408 29.44 -14.77 -2.63
CA THR A 408 30.55 -14.69 -1.67
C THR A 408 30.25 -13.67 -0.56
N ILE A 409 30.17 -14.16 0.68
CA ILE A 409 30.05 -13.36 1.90
C ILE A 409 31.45 -13.21 2.51
N TYR A 410 31.94 -11.97 2.61
CA TYR A 410 33.27 -11.65 3.15
C TYR A 410 33.32 -11.56 4.69
N ASN A 411 32.28 -11.98 5.39
CA ASN A 411 32.21 -11.83 6.84
C ASN A 411 32.57 -13.10 7.62
N THR A 412 33.05 -12.86 8.83
CA THR A 412 33.55 -13.81 9.82
C THR A 412 32.56 -14.92 10.22
N TYR A 413 31.27 -14.74 9.94
CA TYR A 413 30.20 -15.60 10.41
C TYR A 413 29.51 -16.41 9.29
N GLY A 414 29.77 -16.07 8.02
CA GLY A 414 29.44 -16.83 6.80
C GLY A 414 28.08 -17.51 6.80
N TRP A 415 26.98 -16.75 6.77
CA TRP A 415 25.65 -17.37 6.76
C TRP A 415 25.32 -18.04 5.42
N GLY A 416 24.47 -19.05 5.47
CA GLY A 416 24.09 -19.85 4.31
C GLY A 416 22.86 -19.33 3.57
N ALA A 417 22.29 -20.19 2.72
CA ALA A 417 21.02 -19.89 2.07
C ALA A 417 19.85 -19.82 3.05
N ALA A 418 19.76 -20.76 4.00
CA ALA A 418 18.68 -20.77 4.98
C ALA A 418 19.16 -21.16 6.39
N LEU A 419 18.64 -20.44 7.39
CA LEU A 419 18.62 -20.88 8.78
C LEU A 419 17.20 -21.22 9.19
N LEU A 420 17.03 -22.42 9.72
CA LEU A 420 15.75 -22.96 10.16
C LEU A 420 15.80 -23.24 11.66
N ALA A 421 15.11 -22.44 12.45
CA ALA A 421 14.77 -22.73 13.83
C ALA A 421 13.23 -22.78 13.93
N GLY A 422 12.67 -23.72 14.69
CA GLY A 422 11.22 -23.86 14.84
C GLY A 422 10.71 -25.29 14.69
N THR A 423 9.40 -25.46 14.71
CA THR A 423 8.76 -26.78 14.80
C THR A 423 7.91 -27.12 13.57
N GLY A 424 7.98 -28.35 13.08
CA GLY A 424 7.17 -28.79 11.92
C GLY A 424 7.51 -28.04 10.64
N ILE A 425 8.78 -27.78 10.38
CA ILE A 425 9.26 -27.14 9.14
C ILE A 425 9.51 -28.21 8.08
N THR A 426 8.92 -28.05 6.89
CA THR A 426 9.21 -28.87 5.71
C THR A 426 9.92 -28.03 4.67
N PHE A 427 11.18 -28.34 4.39
CA PHE A 427 12.03 -27.70 3.39
C PHE A 427 12.21 -28.67 2.21
N THR A 428 11.49 -28.47 1.10
CA THR A 428 11.38 -29.48 0.04
C THR A 428 11.41 -28.95 -1.39
N ASN A 429 12.02 -29.68 -2.31
CA ASN A 429 12.06 -29.35 -3.75
C ASN A 429 12.63 -27.95 -4.03
N ASN A 430 13.60 -27.50 -3.23
CA ASN A 430 14.31 -26.24 -3.47
C ASN A 430 15.62 -26.49 -4.22
N ASP A 431 16.05 -25.50 -5.00
CA ASP A 431 17.37 -25.44 -5.63
C ASP A 431 18.26 -24.48 -4.83
N ILE A 432 19.39 -24.97 -4.34
CA ILE A 432 20.29 -24.23 -3.46
C ILE A 432 21.67 -24.18 -4.11
N TYR A 433 22.10 -22.97 -4.44
CA TYR A 433 23.39 -22.66 -5.04
C TYR A 433 24.26 -21.89 -4.04
N ILE A 434 25.37 -22.50 -3.64
CA ILE A 434 26.29 -22.00 -2.64
C ILE A 434 27.70 -21.86 -3.25
N PRO A 435 28.30 -20.67 -3.30
CA PRO A 435 29.66 -20.48 -3.77
C PRO A 435 30.63 -21.05 -2.73
N SER A 436 31.88 -21.26 -3.14
CA SER A 436 32.93 -21.85 -2.29
C SER A 436 33.06 -21.20 -0.91
N ASP A 437 32.68 -19.94 -0.74
CA ASP A 437 33.12 -19.16 0.41
C ASP A 437 32.08 -19.08 1.55
N LEU A 438 30.96 -19.81 1.47
CA LEU A 438 29.93 -19.82 2.53
C LEU A 438 30.05 -21.03 3.44
N ASN A 439 29.47 -20.90 4.65
CA ASN A 439 29.58 -21.96 5.65
C ASN A 439 28.63 -23.14 5.37
N TYR A 440 27.37 -22.90 5.00
CA TYR A 440 26.36 -23.95 4.82
C TYR A 440 25.33 -23.60 3.75
N GLY A 441 24.62 -24.60 3.23
CA GLY A 441 23.41 -24.37 2.44
C GLY A 441 22.21 -24.12 3.36
N VAL A 442 21.88 -25.13 4.16
CA VAL A 442 20.80 -25.09 5.15
C VAL A 442 21.39 -25.42 6.53
N LYS A 443 21.09 -24.58 7.51
CA LYS A 443 21.42 -24.83 8.92
C LYS A 443 20.17 -24.92 9.77
N ALA A 444 20.05 -26.00 10.52
CA ALA A 444 19.06 -26.16 11.56
C ALA A 444 19.72 -25.95 12.92
N THR A 445 19.14 -25.11 13.77
CA THR A 445 19.74 -24.73 15.06
C THR A 445 18.93 -25.25 16.26
N THR A 446 19.43 -24.95 17.47
CA THR A 446 18.78 -25.27 18.75
C THR A 446 17.31 -24.90 18.69
N THR A 447 16.44 -25.80 19.17
CA THR A 447 14.96 -25.74 19.17
C THR A 447 14.25 -26.22 17.89
N THR A 448 14.99 -26.71 16.90
CA THR A 448 14.34 -27.27 15.71
C THR A 448 13.78 -28.68 15.97
N SER A 449 12.48 -28.88 15.76
CA SER A 449 11.84 -30.20 15.89
C SER A 449 10.92 -30.54 14.72
N GLY A 450 10.87 -31.82 14.35
CA GLY A 450 10.04 -32.29 13.23
C GLY A 450 10.43 -31.66 11.87
N LEU A 451 11.71 -31.36 11.68
CA LEU A 451 12.23 -30.81 10.42
C LEU A 451 12.28 -31.89 9.34
N VAL A 452 11.78 -31.59 8.14
CA VAL A 452 11.86 -32.46 6.97
C VAL A 452 12.62 -31.73 5.86
N ILE A 453 13.77 -32.24 5.45
CA ILE A 453 14.55 -31.76 4.30
C ILE A 453 14.45 -32.82 3.20
N ARG A 454 13.62 -32.59 2.17
CA ARG A 454 13.33 -33.61 1.14
C ARG A 454 13.39 -33.11 -0.30
N GLY A 455 14.00 -33.88 -1.20
CA GLY A 455 13.88 -33.60 -2.64
C GLY A 455 14.60 -32.34 -3.11
N ASN A 456 15.48 -31.78 -2.28
CA ASN A 456 16.21 -30.55 -2.62
C ASN A 456 17.47 -30.87 -3.45
N ARG A 457 17.91 -29.88 -4.22
CA ARG A 457 19.16 -29.94 -4.98
C ARG A 457 20.15 -28.92 -4.42
N PHE A 458 21.29 -29.41 -3.94
CA PHE A 458 22.39 -28.60 -3.43
C PHE A 458 23.54 -28.58 -4.45
N VAL A 459 23.98 -27.40 -4.86
CA VAL A 459 25.03 -27.19 -5.88
C VAL A 459 26.07 -26.21 -5.35
N GLY A 460 27.35 -26.50 -5.60
CA GLY A 460 28.45 -25.57 -5.37
C GLY A 460 29.53 -26.12 -4.44
N GLY A 461 30.21 -25.30 -3.65
CA GLY A 461 31.30 -25.78 -2.79
C GLY A 461 31.28 -25.05 -1.46
N ILE A 462 31.79 -25.67 -0.40
CA ILE A 462 32.33 -24.92 0.74
C ILE A 462 33.85 -24.99 0.52
N GLN A 463 34.63 -24.00 0.92
CA GLN A 463 36.09 -24.03 0.91
C GLN A 463 36.49 -24.39 2.33
N GLY A 464 37.22 -25.49 2.51
CA GLY A 464 37.65 -25.96 3.84
C GLY A 464 38.68 -25.06 4.52
N GLY A 465 38.84 -23.82 4.05
CA GLY A 465 39.89 -22.89 4.44
C GLY A 465 39.52 -21.91 5.55
N PHE A 466 38.24 -21.69 5.86
CA PHE A 466 37.86 -20.75 6.94
C PHE A 466 37.84 -21.44 8.32
N ALA A 467 38.98 -22.01 8.70
CA ALA A 467 39.20 -22.71 9.97
C ALA A 467 39.46 -21.78 11.17
N VAL A 468 39.23 -20.46 11.04
CA VAL A 468 39.78 -19.46 11.97
C VAL A 468 38.82 -19.06 13.09
N LEU A 469 37.52 -19.38 13.03
CA LEU A 469 36.63 -19.14 14.16
C LEU A 469 36.13 -20.42 14.83
N THR A 470 36.84 -20.76 15.91
CA THR A 470 36.36 -21.55 17.05
C THR A 470 36.03 -23.02 16.76
N GLY A 471 37.04 -23.83 16.42
CA GLY A 471 37.09 -25.27 16.74
C GLY A 471 36.01 -26.19 16.13
N THR A 472 35.01 -25.67 15.41
CA THR A 472 33.90 -26.44 14.83
C THR A 472 34.28 -26.85 13.42
N SER A 473 35.07 -27.90 13.34
CA SER A 473 35.59 -28.52 12.11
C SER A 473 34.50 -29.19 11.24
N GLY A 474 33.26 -28.70 11.25
CA GLY A 474 32.07 -29.51 10.91
C GLY A 474 30.95 -28.81 10.15
N ILE A 475 31.21 -27.86 9.25
CA ILE A 475 30.11 -27.27 8.47
C ILE A 475 29.93 -27.99 7.13
N GLY A 476 28.70 -28.41 6.83
CA GLY A 476 28.32 -29.05 5.57
C GLY A 476 27.17 -28.33 4.88
N MET A 477 26.81 -28.79 3.69
CA MET A 477 25.66 -28.26 2.93
C MET A 477 24.37 -28.29 3.75
N VAL A 478 24.19 -29.33 4.55
CA VAL A 478 23.14 -29.40 5.57
C VAL A 478 23.80 -29.57 6.93
N ASP A 479 23.66 -28.58 7.81
CA ASP A 479 24.13 -28.60 9.19
C ASP A 479 22.95 -28.79 10.14
N LEU A 480 22.90 -29.96 10.81
CA LEU A 480 21.87 -30.31 11.79
C LEU A 480 22.43 -30.21 13.21
N SER A 481 22.34 -29.01 13.78
CA SER A 481 22.83 -28.70 15.11
C SER A 481 21.68 -28.63 16.14
N ASN A 482 21.67 -29.55 17.13
CA ASN A 482 20.67 -29.59 18.20
C ASN A 482 19.21 -29.74 17.72
N THR A 483 18.97 -30.64 16.75
CA THR A 483 17.65 -30.89 16.17
C THR A 483 16.97 -32.14 16.75
N SER A 484 15.64 -32.25 16.68
CA SER A 484 14.92 -33.46 17.12
C SER A 484 13.91 -33.96 16.08
N GLY A 485 13.91 -35.27 15.81
CA GLY A 485 12.98 -35.89 14.85
C GLY A 485 13.17 -35.40 13.41
N THR A 486 14.41 -35.07 13.02
CA THR A 486 14.73 -34.55 11.69
C THR A 486 14.77 -35.65 10.64
N ILE A 487 14.19 -35.44 9.48
CA ILE A 487 14.26 -36.33 8.31
C ILE A 487 15.00 -35.63 7.18
N VAL A 488 16.05 -36.23 6.64
CA VAL A 488 16.76 -35.74 5.45
C VAL A 488 16.74 -36.81 4.38
N GLU A 489 15.96 -36.63 3.31
CA GLU A 489 15.81 -37.69 2.32
C GLU A 489 15.61 -37.26 0.86
N ASN A 490 16.00 -38.13 -0.07
CA ASN A 490 15.83 -37.90 -1.50
C ASN A 490 16.45 -36.58 -2.00
N ASN A 491 17.47 -36.05 -1.33
CA ASN A 491 18.16 -34.84 -1.77
C ASN A 491 19.34 -35.19 -2.69
N THR A 492 19.69 -34.29 -3.59
CA THR A 492 20.88 -34.40 -4.46
C THR A 492 21.92 -33.38 -4.07
N PHE A 493 23.16 -33.83 -3.87
CA PHE A 493 24.29 -32.99 -3.51
C PHE A 493 25.35 -33.07 -4.61
N SER A 494 25.57 -31.95 -5.29
CA SER A 494 26.58 -31.75 -6.33
C SER A 494 27.60 -30.74 -5.83
N THR A 495 28.39 -31.13 -4.82
CA THR A 495 29.31 -30.21 -4.16
C THR A 495 30.70 -30.78 -3.98
N SER A 496 31.73 -29.93 -3.88
CA SER A 496 33.12 -30.37 -3.74
C SER A 496 33.53 -30.82 -2.32
N MET A 497 32.65 -30.70 -1.30
CA MET A 497 33.04 -30.91 0.11
C MET A 497 32.03 -31.70 0.98
N LYS A 498 31.68 -31.23 2.19
CA LYS A 498 30.84 -31.93 3.19
C LYS A 498 29.36 -31.88 2.79
N GLY A 499 28.72 -33.04 2.75
CA GLY A 499 27.30 -33.18 2.44
C GLY A 499 26.42 -32.82 3.63
N ILE A 500 26.12 -33.80 4.47
CA ILE A 500 25.25 -33.65 5.65
C ILE A 500 26.10 -33.78 6.91
N VAL A 501 26.02 -32.80 7.81
CA VAL A 501 26.62 -32.86 9.14
C VAL A 501 25.53 -32.93 10.20
N VAL A 502 25.70 -33.87 11.14
CA VAL A 502 24.78 -34.04 12.25
C VAL A 502 25.54 -33.89 13.56
N ALA A 503 25.11 -32.95 14.40
CA ALA A 503 25.66 -32.80 15.74
C ALA A 503 25.22 -33.92 16.68
N VAL A 504 26.07 -34.29 17.65
CA VAL A 504 25.79 -35.36 18.63
C VAL A 504 24.51 -35.11 19.42
N SER A 505 24.20 -33.83 19.66
CA SER A 505 23.02 -33.35 20.36
C SER A 505 21.73 -33.48 19.55
N SER A 506 21.82 -33.70 18.24
CA SER A 506 20.64 -33.96 17.41
C SER A 506 20.10 -35.37 17.68
N THR A 507 18.79 -35.53 17.91
CA THR A 507 18.13 -36.80 18.27
C THR A 507 17.06 -37.19 17.26
N GLY A 508 16.83 -38.49 17.07
CA GLY A 508 15.81 -38.98 16.13
C GLY A 508 16.04 -38.59 14.66
N THR A 509 17.28 -38.24 14.28
CA THR A 509 17.62 -37.88 12.91
C THR A 509 17.61 -39.12 12.02
N ARG A 510 16.92 -39.05 10.88
CA ARG A 510 16.87 -40.08 9.84
C ARG A 510 17.41 -39.52 8.54
N ILE A 511 18.32 -40.24 7.89
CA ILE A 511 18.93 -39.84 6.63
C ILE A 511 18.74 -40.97 5.63
N LEU A 512 17.99 -40.75 4.55
CA LEU A 512 17.53 -41.80 3.63
C LEU A 512 17.69 -41.37 2.17
N ASN A 513 18.17 -42.26 1.29
CA ASN A 513 18.10 -42.07 -0.17
C ASN A 513 18.66 -40.74 -0.73
N ASN A 514 19.67 -40.16 -0.08
CA ASN A 514 20.34 -38.97 -0.60
C ASN A 514 21.42 -39.36 -1.60
N THR A 515 21.53 -38.60 -2.69
CA THR A 515 22.52 -38.84 -3.77
C THR A 515 23.63 -37.81 -3.68
N PHE A 516 24.89 -38.27 -3.70
CA PHE A 516 26.07 -37.42 -3.60
C PHE A 516 26.94 -37.60 -4.84
N SER A 517 27.17 -36.53 -5.58
CA SER A 517 28.09 -36.46 -6.72
C SER A 517 29.19 -35.46 -6.40
N SER A 518 30.46 -35.90 -6.47
CA SER A 518 31.66 -35.08 -6.23
C SER A 518 31.88 -34.62 -4.77
N VAL A 519 31.08 -35.12 -3.82
CA VAL A 519 31.12 -34.76 -2.40
C VAL A 519 32.18 -35.59 -1.68
N THR A 520 33.24 -34.96 -1.15
CA THR A 520 34.37 -35.66 -0.51
C THR A 520 33.99 -36.32 0.81
N THR A 521 33.02 -35.74 1.53
CA THR A 521 32.57 -36.22 2.84
C THR A 521 31.04 -36.19 2.91
N PRO A 522 30.35 -37.20 2.34
CA PRO A 522 28.89 -37.24 2.25
C PRO A 522 28.18 -37.06 3.59
N TYR A 523 28.74 -37.67 4.64
CA TYR A 523 28.24 -37.60 6.00
C TYR A 523 29.38 -37.28 6.96
N ALA A 524 29.14 -36.39 7.93
CA ALA A 524 30.05 -36.19 9.05
C ALA A 524 29.29 -35.98 10.36
N ASN A 525 29.96 -36.29 11.47
CA ASN A 525 29.56 -35.85 12.79
C ASN A 525 30.27 -34.51 13.08
N SER A 526 29.60 -33.56 13.74
CA SER A 526 30.22 -32.28 14.10
C SER A 526 31.28 -32.43 15.20
N ASP A 527 31.19 -33.48 16.02
CA ASP A 527 32.09 -33.66 17.17
C ASP A 527 33.16 -34.71 16.87
N THR A 528 34.41 -34.27 16.91
CA THR A 528 35.61 -35.06 16.63
C THR A 528 36.00 -36.02 17.77
N THR A 529 35.19 -36.15 18.83
CA THR A 529 35.62 -36.75 20.10
C THR A 529 34.88 -38.00 20.56
N SER A 530 33.87 -38.51 19.84
CA SER A 530 33.33 -39.83 20.21
C SER A 530 32.62 -40.57 19.08
N ALA A 531 32.98 -41.84 18.96
CA ALA A 531 32.43 -42.81 18.03
C ALA A 531 30.92 -42.98 18.25
N VAL A 532 30.11 -42.33 17.42
CA VAL A 532 28.70 -42.69 17.23
C VAL A 532 28.47 -42.98 15.76
N ALA A 533 29.16 -44.02 15.27
CA ALA A 533 28.81 -44.69 14.01
C ALA A 533 27.39 -45.32 14.05
N SER A 534 26.74 -45.32 15.22
CA SER A 534 25.46 -45.98 15.51
C SER A 534 24.21 -45.12 15.27
N LYS A 535 24.31 -43.85 14.85
CA LYS A 535 23.13 -42.97 14.67
C LYS A 535 22.69 -42.77 13.20
N ILE A 536 23.47 -43.21 12.23
CA ILE A 536 23.11 -43.15 10.79
C ILE A 536 22.54 -44.51 10.37
N ILE A 537 21.30 -44.79 10.77
CA ILE A 537 20.58 -45.99 10.34
C ILE A 537 19.80 -45.62 9.07
N GLY A 538 20.25 -46.11 7.91
CA GLY A 538 19.47 -46.03 6.66
C GLY A 538 20.08 -45.25 5.49
N ALA A 539 21.31 -44.73 5.60
CA ALA A 539 22.10 -44.62 4.38
C ALA A 539 22.16 -46.04 3.82
N GLY A 540 21.80 -46.24 2.55
CA GLY A 540 22.06 -47.49 1.86
C GLY A 540 23.56 -47.72 1.85
N ALA A 541 24.12 -48.15 2.99
CA ALA A 541 25.41 -48.77 3.09
C ALA A 541 25.26 -49.93 2.14
N ASN A 542 25.79 -49.73 0.94
CA ASN A 542 25.93 -50.78 -0.02
C ASN A 542 26.86 -51.77 0.67
N LEU A 543 26.30 -52.74 1.39
CA LEU A 543 27.08 -53.78 2.05
C LEU A 543 27.77 -54.67 1.00
N ASN A 544 27.51 -54.46 -0.31
CA ASN A 544 28.32 -54.99 -1.41
C ASN A 544 29.73 -54.40 -1.31
N GLY A 545 30.56 -55.02 -0.48
CA GLY A 545 31.93 -54.59 -0.20
C GLY A 545 32.37 -54.84 1.24
N LEU A 546 31.43 -55.03 2.18
CA LEU A 546 31.77 -55.58 3.49
C LEU A 546 32.04 -57.06 3.33
N SER A 547 33.24 -57.48 3.69
CA SER A 547 33.59 -58.90 3.79
C SER A 547 32.68 -59.54 4.84
N VAL A 548 31.66 -60.27 4.40
CA VAL A 548 30.82 -61.10 5.26
C VAL A 548 31.34 -62.52 5.17
N TYR A 549 31.80 -63.08 6.28
CA TYR A 549 32.25 -64.47 6.30
C TYR A 549 31.08 -65.40 5.97
N ALA A 550 31.34 -66.40 5.14
CA ALA A 550 30.32 -67.26 4.55
C ALA A 550 29.51 -68.07 5.59
N ASN A 551 30.12 -68.41 6.73
CA ASN A 551 29.47 -69.10 7.84
C ASN A 551 30.29 -68.96 9.13
N ASN A 552 29.71 -69.38 10.26
CA ASN A 552 30.36 -69.37 11.58
C ASN A 552 31.70 -70.15 11.61
N ALA A 553 31.83 -71.25 10.85
CA ALA A 553 33.05 -72.06 10.81
C ALA A 553 34.21 -71.37 10.06
N ALA A 554 33.93 -70.73 8.93
CA ALA A 554 34.90 -69.91 8.19
C ALA A 554 35.32 -68.67 8.99
N ALA A 555 34.41 -68.17 9.81
CA ALA A 555 34.64 -67.04 10.69
C ALA A 555 35.57 -67.43 11.87
N VAL A 556 35.31 -68.55 12.55
CA VAL A 556 36.18 -69.05 13.64
C VAL A 556 37.59 -69.44 13.16
N ALA A 557 37.74 -69.99 11.95
CA ALA A 557 39.05 -70.31 11.38
C ALA A 557 39.82 -69.08 10.86
N GLY A 558 39.10 -68.01 10.50
CA GLY A 558 39.66 -66.77 9.93
C GLY A 558 40.14 -65.74 10.95
N GLY A 559 39.91 -65.96 12.25
CA GLY A 559 40.35 -65.05 13.30
C GLY A 559 39.50 -63.78 13.41
N LEU A 560 38.18 -63.95 13.50
CA LEU A 560 37.28 -62.83 13.74
C LEU A 560 37.72 -61.99 14.94
N VAL A 561 37.71 -60.69 14.75
CA VAL A 561 37.82 -59.73 15.84
C VAL A 561 36.45 -59.06 16.07
N ALA A 562 36.28 -58.48 17.26
CA ALA A 562 35.07 -57.73 17.56
C ALA A 562 34.82 -56.65 16.48
N GLY A 563 33.62 -56.68 15.89
CA GLY A 563 33.21 -55.81 14.78
C GLY A 563 33.08 -56.49 13.41
N ASP A 564 33.58 -57.71 13.22
CA ASP A 564 33.43 -58.44 11.96
C ASP A 564 31.99 -58.94 11.74
N PHE A 565 31.56 -59.02 10.48
CA PHE A 565 30.25 -59.55 10.08
C PHE A 565 30.36 -60.98 9.54
N TYR A 566 29.44 -61.87 9.93
CA TYR A 566 29.39 -63.25 9.45
C TYR A 566 27.95 -63.70 9.21
N ARG A 567 27.76 -64.67 8.31
CA ARG A 567 26.48 -65.36 8.12
C ARG A 567 26.35 -66.51 9.11
N THR A 568 25.16 -66.71 9.67
CA THR A 568 24.90 -67.84 10.57
C THR A 568 24.85 -69.16 9.82
N GLY A 569 24.56 -69.14 8.50
CA GLY A 569 24.40 -70.33 7.68
C GLY A 569 23.14 -71.14 8.01
N GLY A 570 22.23 -70.58 8.82
CA GLY A 570 20.92 -71.16 9.12
C GLY A 570 19.87 -70.81 8.06
N ASP A 571 18.64 -71.30 8.25
CA ASP A 571 17.46 -70.80 7.54
C ASP A 571 16.46 -70.28 8.58
N PRO A 572 16.28 -68.94 8.71
CA PRO A 572 16.87 -67.90 7.86
C PRO A 572 18.38 -67.69 8.08
N ASP A 573 19.10 -67.34 7.00
CA ASP A 573 20.54 -67.02 7.02
C ASP A 573 20.73 -65.59 7.52
N LEU A 574 20.90 -65.46 8.84
CA LEU A 574 21.06 -64.17 9.50
C LEU A 574 22.50 -63.68 9.37
N VAL A 575 22.69 -62.37 9.22
CA VAL A 575 24.01 -61.74 9.35
C VAL A 575 24.21 -61.35 10.81
N GLY A 576 25.17 -61.99 11.49
CA GLY A 576 25.62 -61.65 12.83
C GLY A 576 26.81 -60.70 12.82
N VAL A 577 27.01 -60.00 13.94
CA VAL A 577 28.23 -59.23 14.23
C VAL A 577 28.95 -59.88 15.41
N VAL A 578 30.27 -59.98 15.32
CA VAL A 578 31.12 -60.48 16.40
C VAL A 578 31.23 -59.40 17.46
N HIS A 579 30.81 -59.71 18.69
CA HIS A 579 30.83 -58.76 19.80
C HIS A 579 32.06 -58.94 20.69
#